data_AF-B9EQN9-F1
#
_entry.id   AF-B9EQN9-F1
#
_cell.length_a   1.000
_cell.length_b   1.000
_cell.length_c   1.000
_cell.angle_alpha   90.00
_cell.angle_beta   90.00
_cell.angle_gamma   90.00
#
_symmetry.space_group_name_H-M   'P 1'
#
loop_
_entity.id
_entity.type
_entity.pdbx_description
1 polymer ?
#
loop_
_entity_poly.entity_id
_entity_poly.type
_entity_poly.pdbx_seq_one_letter_code
_entity_poly.pdbx_strand_id
1 'polypeptide(L)'
;MAAPAQISQDELEELREAFAKIDVDSHGHIGTDELNDLFKAANLPLPGYRVREIIQNLTKTGDLHDGKVTFNEFANVVHGLKSTEVAKTFKKAINKKEGIYAVAGTSEQSSSGTQHSYSEEEKVAFVNWVNKALEKDSDCKHVLPMDPTTNDLFTAVGDGIVLCKMINQSVPDTIDERTINKKKLTPFTIQENLNLALNSASAIGCHVVNIGAEDLKEGMKRV
;
A
#
# COMPACT_ATOMS: atom_id res chain seq x y z
N MET A 1 -9.79 31.99 9.76
CA MET A 1 -8.49 31.85 9.07
C MET A 1 -7.63 30.96 9.96
N ALA A 2 -7.29 29.74 9.52
CA ALA A 2 -6.39 28.86 10.28
C ALA A 2 -4.95 29.27 9.98
N ALA A 3 -4.17 29.57 11.01
CA ALA A 3 -2.76 29.89 10.86
C ALA A 3 -2.01 28.68 10.26
N PRO A 4 -1.01 28.89 9.37
CA PRO A 4 -0.19 27.80 8.86
C PRO A 4 0.50 27.12 10.05
N ALA A 5 0.47 25.79 10.08
CA ALA A 5 1.11 25.00 11.13
C ALA A 5 2.62 25.33 11.14
N GLN A 6 3.08 26.12 12.11
CA GLN A 6 4.50 26.33 12.33
C GLN A 6 5.04 25.15 13.13
N ILE A 7 6.12 24.52 12.65
CA ILE A 7 6.88 23.54 13.43
C ILE A 7 7.32 24.24 14.72
N SER A 8 7.05 23.64 15.88
CA SER A 8 7.50 24.22 17.16
C SER A 8 9.02 24.15 17.27
N GLN A 9 9.61 25.02 18.07
CA GLN A 9 11.06 25.04 18.27
C GLN A 9 11.59 23.68 18.77
N ASP A 10 10.83 23.02 19.65
CA ASP A 10 11.14 21.67 20.13
C ASP A 10 11.16 20.63 19.01
N GLU A 11 10.16 20.65 18.11
CA GLU A 11 10.09 19.71 16.98
C GLU A 11 11.25 19.94 15.99
N LEU A 12 11.67 21.18 15.78
CA LEU A 12 12.80 21.51 14.93
C LEU A 12 14.13 21.00 15.53
N GLU A 13 14.25 21.05 16.86
CA GLU A 13 15.41 20.56 17.60
C GLU A 13 15.49 19.03 17.55
N GLU A 14 14.37 18.32 17.71
CA GLU A 14 14.28 16.86 17.52
C GLU A 14 14.70 16.42 16.11
N LEU A 15 14.23 17.12 15.07
CA LEU A 15 14.63 16.85 13.68
C LEU A 15 16.12 17.10 13.47
N ARG A 16 16.68 18.11 14.15
CA ARG A 16 18.10 18.46 14.05
C ARG A 16 18.99 17.43 14.74
N GLU A 17 18.57 16.92 15.90
CA GLU A 17 19.25 15.82 16.59
C GLU A 17 19.22 14.54 15.76
N ALA A 18 18.08 14.21 15.16
CA ALA A 18 17.95 13.07 14.26
C ALA A 18 18.88 13.21 13.04
N PHE A 19 18.94 14.42 12.45
CA PHE A 19 19.84 14.71 11.34
C PHE A 19 21.30 14.55 11.74
N ALA A 20 21.72 15.13 12.86
CA ALA A 20 23.08 15.02 13.36
C ALA A 20 23.49 13.58 13.74
N LYS A 21 22.52 12.73 14.08
CA LYS A 21 22.77 11.32 14.38
C LYS A 21 23.10 10.49 13.13
N ILE A 22 22.55 10.87 11.97
CA ILE A 22 22.76 10.18 10.70
C ILE A 22 23.94 10.80 9.92
N ASP A 23 24.06 12.12 9.93
CA ASP A 23 25.19 12.88 9.37
C ASP A 23 26.42 12.79 10.31
N VAL A 24 26.99 11.58 10.41
CA VAL A 24 28.13 11.27 11.31
C VAL A 24 29.38 12.06 10.95
N ASP A 25 29.58 12.35 9.67
CA ASP A 25 30.70 13.16 9.15
C ASP A 25 30.45 14.68 9.24
N SER A 26 29.27 15.10 9.73
CA SER A 26 28.90 16.50 9.96
C SER A 26 29.09 17.38 8.71
N HIS A 27 28.86 16.79 7.54
CA HIS A 27 29.06 17.48 6.28
C HIS A 27 27.83 18.31 5.87
N GLY A 28 26.75 18.26 6.65
CA GLY A 28 25.55 19.07 6.47
C GLY A 28 24.54 18.50 5.47
N HIS A 29 24.77 17.26 5.03
CA HIS A 29 23.94 16.57 4.05
C HIS A 29 23.77 15.10 4.43
N ILE A 30 22.74 14.44 3.91
CA ILE A 30 22.58 12.98 4.03
C ILE A 30 22.29 12.37 2.66
N GLY A 31 22.73 11.14 2.43
CA GLY A 31 22.43 10.42 1.21
C GLY A 31 20.95 10.04 1.10
N THR A 32 20.44 9.88 -0.14
CA THR A 32 19.07 9.37 -0.35
C THR A 32 18.84 7.98 0.23
N ASP A 33 19.89 7.17 0.34
CA ASP A 33 19.85 5.82 0.93
C ASP A 33 19.70 5.87 2.46
N GLU A 34 20.21 6.92 3.09
CA GLU A 34 20.16 7.16 4.55
C GLU A 34 18.89 7.89 4.98
N LEU A 35 18.14 8.44 4.02
CA LEU A 35 16.92 9.17 4.27
C LEU A 35 15.89 8.34 5.04
N ASN A 36 15.80 7.04 4.77
CA ASN A 36 14.93 6.12 5.52
C ASN A 36 15.33 6.03 7.00
N ASP A 37 16.63 5.90 7.26
CA ASP A 37 17.14 5.81 8.63
C ASP A 37 17.06 7.16 9.35
N LEU A 38 17.16 8.28 8.64
CA LEU A 38 16.84 9.60 9.15
C LEU A 38 15.39 9.72 9.60
N PHE A 39 14.44 9.26 8.79
CA PHE A 39 13.02 9.24 9.18
C PHE A 39 12.78 8.39 10.43
N LYS A 40 13.45 7.24 10.57
CA LYS A 40 13.39 6.43 11.80
C LYS A 40 14.01 7.15 13.00
N ALA A 41 15.17 7.79 12.81
CA ALA A 41 15.85 8.54 13.88
C ALA A 41 15.03 9.74 14.36
N ALA A 42 14.29 10.38 13.46
CA ALA A 42 13.34 11.45 13.74
C ALA A 42 12.02 10.95 14.35
N ASN A 43 11.93 9.67 14.71
CA ASN A 43 10.72 9.03 15.23
C ASN A 43 9.50 9.14 14.28
N LEU A 44 9.78 9.20 12.98
CA LEU A 44 8.84 9.33 11.88
C LEU A 44 9.08 8.21 10.84
N PRO A 45 9.01 6.92 11.21
CA PRO A 45 9.29 5.83 10.28
C PRO A 45 8.33 5.89 9.08
N LEU A 46 8.89 5.92 7.87
CA LEU A 46 8.12 5.94 6.63
C LEU A 46 8.29 4.63 5.85
N PRO A 47 7.24 4.13 5.20
CA PRO A 47 7.35 3.04 4.25
C PRO A 47 8.34 3.38 3.12
N GLY A 48 9.11 2.39 2.65
CA GLY A 48 10.14 2.61 1.63
C GLY A 48 9.62 3.25 0.33
N TYR A 49 8.36 2.98 -0.04
CA TYR A 49 7.74 3.61 -1.21
C TYR A 49 7.51 5.12 -1.02
N ARG A 50 7.15 5.55 0.20
CA ARG A 50 7.00 6.98 0.54
C ARG A 50 8.34 7.70 0.53
N VAL A 51 9.38 7.04 1.03
CA VAL A 51 10.75 7.58 0.95
C VAL A 51 11.15 7.78 -0.52
N ARG A 52 10.84 6.81 -1.40
CA ARG A 52 11.07 6.96 -2.85
C ARG A 52 10.25 8.08 -3.48
N GLU A 53 8.97 8.25 -3.12
CA GLU A 53 8.16 9.38 -3.58
C GLU A 53 8.76 10.73 -3.15
N ILE A 54 9.21 10.82 -1.89
CA ILE A 54 9.88 12.03 -1.36
C ILE A 54 11.15 12.33 -2.16
N ILE A 55 12.00 11.33 -2.40
CA ILE A 55 13.22 11.48 -3.21
C ILE A 55 12.87 11.96 -4.62
N GLN A 56 11.86 11.35 -5.25
CA GLN A 56 11.41 11.76 -6.58
C GLN A 56 10.85 13.19 -6.60
N ASN A 57 10.12 13.59 -5.56
CA ASN A 57 9.59 14.95 -5.45
C ASN A 57 10.70 15.98 -5.25
N LEU A 58 11.67 15.71 -4.36
CA LEU A 58 12.86 16.55 -4.18
C LEU A 58 13.68 16.67 -5.47
N THR A 59 13.79 15.58 -6.23
CA THR A 59 14.45 15.58 -7.55
C THR A 59 13.70 16.47 -8.54
N LYS A 60 12.35 16.44 -8.54
CA LYS A 60 11.51 17.24 -9.44
C LYS A 60 11.48 18.72 -9.10
N THR A 61 11.52 19.07 -7.81
CA THR A 61 11.55 20.48 -7.37
C THR A 61 12.92 21.12 -7.61
N GLY A 62 13.94 20.32 -7.92
CA GLY A 62 15.31 20.79 -8.12
C GLY A 62 16.05 21.06 -6.81
N ASP A 63 15.44 20.69 -5.68
CA ASP A 63 16.04 20.86 -4.36
C ASP A 63 17.05 19.73 -4.05
N LEU A 64 17.02 18.63 -4.80
CA LEU A 64 18.03 17.57 -4.69
C LEU A 64 19.29 17.96 -5.48
N HIS A 65 20.26 18.57 -4.80
CA HIS A 65 21.58 18.82 -5.37
C HIS A 65 22.52 17.64 -5.08
N ASP A 66 23.04 17.00 -6.13
CA ASP A 66 24.07 15.94 -6.06
C ASP A 66 23.63 14.63 -5.37
N GLY A 67 22.33 14.32 -5.34
CA GLY A 67 21.81 13.10 -4.69
C GLY A 67 21.84 13.16 -3.16
N LYS A 68 21.97 14.36 -2.62
CA LYS A 68 22.07 14.64 -1.19
C LYS A 68 20.89 15.47 -0.71
N VAL A 69 20.47 15.26 0.54
CA VAL A 69 19.38 15.99 1.18
C VAL A 69 19.94 16.86 2.31
N THR A 70 19.66 18.16 2.29
CA THR A 70 20.03 19.09 3.38
C THR A 70 19.05 19.03 4.55
N PHE A 71 19.46 19.51 5.72
CA PHE A 71 18.54 19.65 6.85
C PHE A 71 17.31 20.51 6.51
N ASN A 72 17.50 21.58 5.73
CA ASN A 72 16.42 22.49 5.38
C ASN A 72 15.39 21.83 4.44
N GLU A 73 15.84 21.02 3.49
CA GLU A 73 14.99 20.18 2.65
C GLU A 73 14.24 19.15 3.47
N PHE A 74 14.93 18.44 4.36
CA PHE A 74 14.31 17.46 5.24
C PHE A 74 13.23 18.10 6.13
N ALA A 75 13.53 19.25 6.75
CA ALA A 75 12.57 19.99 7.56
C ALA A 75 11.35 20.44 6.76
N ASN A 76 11.54 20.90 5.52
CA ASN A 76 10.46 21.25 4.61
C ASN A 76 9.59 20.04 4.21
N VAL A 77 10.21 18.88 3.97
CA VAL A 77 9.49 17.63 3.70
C VAL A 77 8.64 17.24 4.91
N VAL A 78 9.22 17.23 6.11
CA VAL A 78 8.51 16.91 7.36
C VAL A 78 7.37 17.92 7.61
N HIS A 79 7.60 19.21 7.33
CA HIS A 79 6.58 20.25 7.40
C HIS A 79 5.40 19.97 6.46
N GLY A 80 5.68 19.66 5.19
CA GLY A 80 4.67 19.30 4.20
C GLY A 80 3.88 18.06 4.59
N LEU A 81 4.57 17.03 5.08
CA LEU A 81 3.95 15.80 5.59
C LEU A 81 3.02 16.07 6.79
N LYS A 82 3.37 17.01 7.68
CA LYS A 82 2.57 17.42 8.84
C LYS A 82 1.41 18.37 8.50
N SER A 83 1.53 19.16 7.43
CA SER A 83 0.51 20.14 7.03
C SER A 83 -0.62 19.53 6.18
N THR A 84 -0.35 18.42 5.50
CA THR A 84 -1.36 17.74 4.68
C THR A 84 -2.36 17.02 5.61
N GLU A 85 -3.66 16.92 5.25
CA GLU A 85 -4.70 16.21 6.04
C GLU A 85 -4.34 14.76 6.43
N VAL A 86 -3.34 14.20 5.75
CA VAL A 86 -2.66 12.94 6.08
C VAL A 86 -2.08 12.94 7.50
N ALA A 87 -1.72 14.09 8.09
CA ALA A 87 -1.21 14.23 9.47
C ALA A 87 -2.17 13.72 10.56
N LYS A 88 -3.48 13.78 10.31
CA LYS A 88 -4.49 13.22 11.23
C LYS A 88 -4.50 11.69 11.18
N THR A 89 -4.25 11.11 10.01
CA THR A 89 -4.07 9.66 9.81
C THR A 89 -2.71 9.21 10.36
N PHE A 90 -1.66 10.01 10.14
CA PHE A 90 -0.30 9.79 10.66
C PHE A 90 -0.24 9.76 12.19
N LYS A 91 -0.83 10.75 12.90
CA LYS A 91 -0.86 10.75 14.37
C LYS A 91 -1.64 9.56 14.97
N LYS A 92 -2.62 9.03 14.22
CA LYS A 92 -3.42 7.86 14.63
C LYS A 92 -2.69 6.54 14.35
N ALA A 93 -1.89 6.47 13.29
CA ALA A 93 -1.07 5.31 12.93
C ALA A 93 0.16 5.17 13.83
N ILE A 94 0.79 6.27 14.24
CA ILE A 94 2.01 6.26 15.09
C ILE A 94 1.68 5.86 16.56
N ASN A 95 0.49 6.18 17.06
CA ASN A 95 0.06 5.78 18.42
C ASN A 95 -0.34 4.30 18.53
N LYS A 96 -0.57 3.60 17.41
CA LYS A 96 -0.96 2.20 17.41
C LYS A 96 0.25 1.38 16.97
N LYS A 97 0.93 0.77 17.95
CA LYS A 97 2.07 -0.13 17.73
C LYS A 97 1.90 -0.99 16.47
N GLU A 98 2.91 -0.92 15.62
CA GLU A 98 3.24 -1.80 14.49
C GLU A 98 2.25 -1.75 13.30
N GLY A 99 2.82 -1.69 12.09
CA GLY A 99 2.16 -1.51 10.80
C GLY A 99 1.32 -2.71 10.36
N ILE A 100 0.38 -3.07 11.21
CA ILE A 100 -0.61 -4.11 11.05
C ILE A 100 -1.97 -3.44 11.15
N TYR A 101 -2.71 -3.41 10.05
CA TYR A 101 -4.13 -3.06 10.08
C TYR A 101 -4.91 -4.20 10.75
N ALA A 102 -4.95 -4.20 12.09
CA ALA A 102 -5.91 -5.03 12.82
C ALA A 102 -7.33 -4.49 12.56
N VAL A 103 -8.03 -5.12 11.61
CA VAL A 103 -9.46 -4.92 11.42
C VAL A 103 -10.15 -5.62 12.58
N ALA A 104 -10.67 -4.85 13.54
CA ALA A 104 -11.56 -5.36 14.56
C ALA A 104 -12.81 -5.94 13.85
N GLY A 105 -13.09 -7.22 14.11
CA GLY A 105 -14.16 -7.96 13.46
C GLY A 105 -15.51 -7.27 13.57
N THR A 106 -16.19 -7.09 12.44
CA THR A 106 -17.51 -6.47 12.35
C THR A 106 -18.63 -7.51 12.36
N SER A 107 -18.53 -8.55 13.19
CA SER A 107 -19.65 -9.50 13.34
C SER A 107 -19.72 -10.02 14.77
N GLU A 108 -20.83 -9.72 15.44
CA GLU A 108 -21.13 -10.08 16.83
C GLU A 108 -21.37 -11.59 17.05
N GLN A 109 -21.01 -12.47 16.11
CA GLN A 109 -21.37 -13.90 16.17
C GLN A 109 -20.25 -14.88 15.78
N SER A 110 -18.98 -14.50 15.91
CA SER A 110 -17.89 -15.48 15.78
C SER A 110 -16.89 -15.35 16.91
N SER A 111 -17.20 -16.06 17.98
CA SER A 111 -16.33 -16.38 19.10
C SER A 111 -15.20 -17.33 18.66
N SER A 112 -14.18 -16.81 17.97
CA SER A 112 -12.80 -17.28 18.05
C SER A 112 -11.93 -16.35 17.21
N GLY A 113 -11.15 -15.51 17.88
CA GLY A 113 -10.30 -14.50 17.25
C GLY A 113 -9.27 -15.11 16.30
N THR A 114 -9.40 -14.79 15.02
CA THR A 114 -8.25 -14.81 14.10
C THR A 114 -8.11 -13.40 13.53
N GLN A 115 -7.06 -12.71 13.98
CA GLN A 115 -6.74 -11.33 13.65
C GLN A 115 -5.78 -11.37 12.45
N HIS A 116 -6.25 -10.99 11.26
CA HIS A 116 -5.43 -10.98 10.04
C HIS A 116 -4.87 -9.58 9.76
N SER A 117 -3.60 -9.54 9.38
CA SER A 117 -2.76 -8.34 9.26
C SER A 117 -2.25 -8.29 7.82
N TYR A 118 -2.65 -7.30 7.01
CA TYR A 118 -1.97 -7.08 5.73
C TYR A 118 -1.06 -5.87 5.83
N SER A 119 0.13 -5.96 5.23
CA SER A 119 1.04 -4.82 5.16
C SER A 119 0.62 -3.87 4.03
N GLU A 120 0.78 -2.57 4.24
CA GLU A 120 0.50 -1.58 3.21
C GLU A 120 1.49 -1.71 2.04
N GLU A 121 2.72 -2.15 2.36
CA GLU A 121 3.79 -2.43 1.42
C GLU A 121 3.43 -3.55 0.44
N GLU A 122 2.90 -4.68 0.93
CA GLU A 122 2.45 -5.78 0.08
C GLU A 122 1.31 -5.34 -0.83
N LYS A 123 0.33 -4.59 -0.29
CA LYS A 123 -0.80 -4.08 -1.09
C LYS A 123 -0.29 -3.23 -2.27
N VAL A 124 0.62 -2.29 -2.01
CA VAL A 124 1.22 -1.43 -3.04
C VAL A 124 1.97 -2.27 -4.07
N ALA A 125 2.75 -3.26 -3.63
CA ALA A 125 3.49 -4.15 -4.51
C ALA A 125 2.55 -4.98 -5.41
N PHE A 126 1.48 -5.55 -4.84
CA PHE A 126 0.49 -6.32 -5.58
C PHE A 126 -0.26 -5.48 -6.61
N VAL A 127 -0.70 -4.28 -6.25
CA VAL A 127 -1.37 -3.37 -7.20
C VAL A 127 -0.47 -3.04 -8.38
N ASN A 128 0.79 -2.68 -8.11
CA ASN A 128 1.75 -2.37 -9.16
C ASN A 128 2.04 -3.59 -10.04
N TRP A 129 2.09 -4.79 -9.46
CA TRP A 129 2.28 -6.02 -10.21
C TRP A 129 1.08 -6.33 -11.11
N VAL A 130 -0.15 -6.24 -10.60
CA VAL A 130 -1.37 -6.49 -11.38
C VAL A 130 -1.52 -5.47 -12.51
N ASN A 131 -1.32 -4.18 -12.22
CA ASN A 131 -1.36 -3.12 -13.23
C ASN A 131 -0.38 -3.40 -14.38
N LYS A 132 0.82 -3.91 -14.08
CA LYS A 132 1.82 -4.24 -15.09
C LYS A 132 1.50 -5.54 -15.83
N ALA A 133 1.04 -6.57 -15.13
CA ALA A 133 0.77 -7.88 -15.72
C ALA A 133 -0.44 -7.86 -16.66
N LEU A 134 -1.47 -7.09 -16.31
CA LEU A 134 -2.75 -7.05 -17.02
C LEU A 134 -2.99 -5.75 -17.81
N GLU A 135 -1.96 -4.92 -18.00
CA GLU A 135 -2.04 -3.61 -18.70
C GLU A 135 -2.73 -3.71 -20.08
N LYS A 136 -2.49 -4.80 -20.80
CA LYS A 136 -2.98 -5.02 -22.17
C LYS A 136 -4.24 -5.88 -22.22
N ASP A 137 -4.73 -6.38 -21.09
CA ASP A 137 -5.90 -7.26 -21.06
C ASP A 137 -7.19 -6.46 -21.27
N SER A 138 -8.00 -6.86 -22.26
CA SER A 138 -9.26 -6.16 -22.56
C SER A 138 -10.33 -6.35 -21.51
N ASP A 139 -10.28 -7.45 -20.77
CA ASP A 139 -11.33 -7.87 -19.83
C ASP A 139 -11.16 -7.21 -18.45
N CYS A 140 -9.99 -6.64 -18.16
CA CYS A 140 -9.70 -5.95 -16.89
C CYS A 140 -9.73 -4.41 -17.02
N LYS A 141 -10.10 -3.85 -18.18
CA LYS A 141 -10.10 -2.40 -18.43
C LYS A 141 -11.06 -1.61 -17.54
N HIS A 142 -12.07 -2.25 -16.96
CA HIS A 142 -13.03 -1.60 -16.06
C HIS A 142 -12.47 -1.39 -14.65
N VAL A 143 -11.39 -2.09 -14.29
CA VAL A 143 -10.74 -2.01 -12.97
C VAL A 143 -9.29 -1.52 -13.02
N LEU A 144 -8.66 -1.54 -14.20
CA LEU A 144 -7.28 -1.08 -14.40
C LEU A 144 -7.20 0.31 -15.06
N PRO A 145 -6.21 1.14 -14.69
CA PRO A 145 -5.22 0.92 -13.63
C PRO A 145 -5.80 1.18 -12.23
N MET A 146 -5.41 0.36 -11.26
CA MET A 146 -5.75 0.55 -9.84
C MET A 146 -4.78 1.52 -9.17
N ASP A 147 -5.26 2.33 -8.22
CA ASP A 147 -4.40 3.17 -7.38
C ASP A 147 -3.79 2.36 -6.22
N PRO A 148 -2.46 2.26 -6.08
CA PRO A 148 -1.82 1.50 -5.01
C PRO A 148 -2.03 2.09 -3.61
N THR A 149 -2.40 3.37 -3.51
CA THR A 149 -2.61 4.06 -2.24
C THR A 149 -4.02 3.83 -1.68
N THR A 150 -4.99 3.48 -2.53
CA THR A 150 -6.40 3.30 -2.18
C THR A 150 -6.71 1.84 -1.82
N ASN A 151 -8.00 1.53 -1.63
CA ASN A 151 -8.50 0.17 -1.42
C ASN A 151 -9.00 -0.47 -2.74
N ASP A 152 -8.61 0.08 -3.90
CA ASP A 152 -9.12 -0.36 -5.20
C ASP A 152 -8.77 -1.82 -5.50
N LEU A 153 -7.67 -2.33 -4.95
CA LEU A 153 -7.33 -3.75 -5.04
C LEU A 153 -8.47 -4.65 -4.55
N PHE A 154 -9.08 -4.30 -3.41
CA PHE A 154 -10.10 -5.14 -2.77
C PHE A 154 -11.45 -5.08 -3.50
N THR A 155 -11.75 -3.96 -4.16
CA THR A 155 -12.96 -3.84 -4.99
C THR A 155 -12.75 -4.48 -6.36
N ALA A 156 -11.55 -4.34 -6.94
CA ALA A 156 -11.21 -4.88 -8.25
C ALA A 156 -11.19 -6.41 -8.30
N VAL A 157 -10.84 -7.09 -7.21
CA VAL A 157 -10.90 -8.56 -7.13
C VAL A 157 -12.31 -9.09 -6.92
N GLY A 158 -13.27 -8.25 -6.54
CA GLY A 158 -14.61 -8.64 -6.12
C GLY A 158 -15.48 -9.26 -7.20
N ASP A 159 -15.15 -9.09 -8.49
CA ASP A 159 -15.83 -9.74 -9.62
C ASP A 159 -15.18 -11.07 -10.07
N GLY A 160 -14.02 -11.40 -9.50
CA GLY A 160 -13.24 -12.60 -9.78
C GLY A 160 -12.46 -12.61 -11.11
N ILE A 161 -12.63 -11.62 -11.98
CA ILE A 161 -11.97 -11.58 -13.30
C ILE A 161 -10.47 -11.42 -13.13
N VAL A 162 -10.05 -10.44 -12.31
CA VAL A 162 -8.62 -10.18 -12.03
C VAL A 162 -7.95 -11.43 -11.47
N LEU A 163 -8.58 -12.09 -10.48
CA LEU A 163 -8.03 -13.30 -9.86
C LEU A 163 -7.84 -14.44 -10.88
N CYS A 164 -8.84 -14.69 -11.72
CA CYS A 164 -8.74 -15.72 -12.76
C CYS A 164 -7.58 -15.44 -13.73
N LYS A 165 -7.42 -14.17 -14.15
CA LYS A 165 -6.35 -13.77 -15.06
C LYS A 165 -4.97 -13.88 -14.42
N MET A 166 -4.84 -13.51 -13.14
CA MET A 166 -3.58 -13.64 -12.39
C MET A 166 -3.16 -15.11 -12.19
N ILE A 167 -4.12 -16.02 -12.06
CA ILE A 167 -3.84 -17.47 -12.04
C ILE A 167 -3.21 -17.91 -13.36
N ASN A 168 -3.77 -17.50 -14.50
CA ASN A 168 -3.19 -17.79 -15.82
C ASN A 168 -1.83 -17.11 -16.05
N GLN A 169 -1.58 -15.95 -15.45
CA GLN A 169 -0.24 -15.32 -15.45
C GLN A 169 0.78 -16.14 -14.65
N SER A 170 0.33 -16.82 -13.59
CA SER A 170 1.19 -17.66 -12.74
C SER A 170 1.45 -19.01 -13.38
N VAL A 171 0.41 -19.65 -13.91
CA VAL A 171 0.47 -20.93 -14.62
C VAL A 171 -0.43 -20.82 -15.86
N PRO A 172 0.15 -20.70 -17.07
CA PRO A 172 -0.62 -20.60 -18.31
C PRO A 172 -1.59 -21.77 -18.49
N ASP A 173 -2.72 -21.51 -19.14
CA ASP A 173 -3.76 -22.50 -19.47
C ASP A 173 -4.42 -23.21 -18.26
N THR A 174 -4.29 -22.66 -17.04
CA THR A 174 -4.97 -23.21 -15.85
C THR A 174 -6.48 -23.00 -15.91
N ILE A 175 -6.91 -21.79 -16.28
CA ILE A 175 -8.31 -21.42 -16.44
C ILE A 175 -8.58 -21.16 -17.91
N ASP A 176 -9.57 -21.85 -18.46
CA ASP A 176 -10.08 -21.53 -19.79
C ASP A 176 -10.80 -20.18 -19.73
N GLU A 177 -10.27 -19.18 -20.43
CA GLU A 177 -10.84 -17.83 -20.41
C GLU A 177 -12.30 -17.75 -20.87
N ARG A 178 -12.79 -18.74 -21.61
CA ARG A 178 -14.17 -18.80 -22.08
C ARG A 178 -15.15 -19.10 -20.94
N THR A 179 -14.69 -19.68 -19.83
CA THR A 179 -15.52 -19.99 -18.67
C THR A 179 -15.61 -18.82 -17.69
N ILE A 180 -14.83 -17.76 -17.91
CA ILE A 180 -14.88 -16.53 -17.10
C ILE A 180 -16.07 -15.68 -17.57
N ASN A 181 -16.97 -15.35 -16.66
CA ASN A 181 -18.07 -14.42 -16.94
C ASN A 181 -17.52 -12.98 -17.03
N LYS A 182 -17.48 -12.43 -18.25
CA LYS A 182 -16.90 -11.10 -18.56
C LYS A 182 -17.93 -10.00 -18.83
N LYS A 183 -19.20 -10.34 -19.06
CA LYS A 183 -20.27 -9.40 -19.47
C LYS A 183 -21.49 -9.54 -18.57
N LYS A 184 -22.14 -8.42 -18.23
CA LYS A 184 -23.37 -8.36 -17.40
C LYS A 184 -23.21 -9.15 -16.09
N LEU A 185 -22.24 -8.73 -15.28
CA LEU A 185 -21.95 -9.34 -13.99
C LEU A 185 -23.15 -9.20 -13.04
N THR A 186 -23.80 -10.34 -12.77
CA THR A 186 -24.81 -10.49 -11.73
C THR A 186 -24.15 -11.04 -10.46
N PRO A 187 -24.81 -10.92 -9.29
CA PRO A 187 -24.31 -11.52 -8.05
C PRO A 187 -23.98 -13.02 -8.17
N PHE A 188 -24.70 -13.75 -9.01
CA PHE A 188 -24.49 -15.18 -9.26
C PHE A 188 -23.26 -15.44 -10.14
N THR A 189 -23.14 -14.74 -11.27
CA THR A 189 -21.99 -14.92 -12.18
C THR A 189 -20.67 -14.46 -11.55
N ILE A 190 -20.72 -13.46 -10.66
CA ILE A 190 -19.57 -13.05 -9.85
C ILE A 190 -19.15 -14.20 -8.93
N GLN A 191 -20.11 -14.83 -8.25
CA GLN A 191 -19.83 -15.97 -7.38
C GLN A 191 -19.27 -17.16 -8.16
N GLU A 192 -19.74 -17.41 -9.38
CA GLU A 192 -19.16 -18.41 -10.28
C GLU A 192 -17.69 -18.11 -10.62
N ASN A 193 -17.36 -16.86 -10.96
CA ASN A 193 -15.97 -16.44 -11.23
C ASN A 193 -15.07 -16.63 -10.01
N LEU A 194 -15.54 -16.24 -8.82
CA LEU A 194 -14.77 -16.34 -7.59
C LEU A 194 -14.52 -17.80 -7.19
N ASN A 195 -15.53 -18.66 -7.32
CA ASN A 195 -15.37 -20.10 -7.10
C ASN A 195 -14.41 -20.73 -8.13
N LEU A 196 -14.49 -20.30 -9.39
CA LEU A 196 -13.56 -20.75 -10.43
C LEU A 196 -12.12 -20.37 -10.08
N ALA A 197 -11.88 -19.14 -9.64
CA ALA A 197 -10.57 -18.69 -9.19
C ALA A 197 -10.05 -19.51 -7.99
N LEU A 198 -10.86 -19.69 -6.94
CA LEU A 198 -10.46 -20.44 -5.75
C LEU A 198 -10.11 -21.90 -6.04
N ASN A 199 -10.95 -22.59 -6.82
CA ASN A 199 -10.69 -23.99 -7.20
C ASN A 199 -9.44 -24.13 -8.05
N SER A 200 -9.22 -23.18 -8.97
CA SER A 200 -8.05 -23.19 -9.85
C SER A 200 -6.77 -22.86 -9.09
N ALA A 201 -6.81 -21.92 -8.15
CA ALA A 201 -5.71 -21.61 -7.25
C ALA A 201 -5.33 -22.84 -6.40
N SER A 202 -6.32 -23.55 -5.85
CA SER A 202 -6.11 -24.80 -5.12
C SER A 202 -5.45 -25.87 -6.00
N ALA A 203 -5.90 -26.00 -7.26
CA ALA A 203 -5.36 -26.97 -8.21
C ALA A 203 -3.88 -26.74 -8.58
N ILE A 204 -3.41 -25.48 -8.55
CA ILE A 204 -2.00 -25.14 -8.78
C ILE A 204 -1.16 -25.11 -7.49
N GLY A 205 -1.74 -25.51 -6.35
CA GLY A 205 -1.03 -25.67 -5.08
C GLY A 205 -1.13 -24.48 -4.12
N CYS A 206 -1.99 -23.49 -4.37
CA CYS A 206 -2.24 -22.43 -3.42
C CYS A 206 -3.08 -22.94 -2.23
N HIS A 207 -2.69 -22.56 -1.01
CA HIS A 207 -3.42 -22.93 0.19
C HIS A 207 -4.60 -21.96 0.43
N VAL A 208 -5.76 -22.27 -0.14
CA VAL A 208 -7.01 -21.47 -0.05
C VAL A 208 -8.02 -22.02 0.98
N VAL A 209 -7.58 -22.93 1.85
CA VAL A 209 -8.43 -23.55 2.88
C VAL A 209 -8.80 -22.46 3.90
N ASN A 210 -10.07 -22.04 3.91
CA ASN A 210 -10.66 -20.92 4.69
C ASN A 210 -10.90 -19.58 3.95
N ILE A 211 -10.88 -19.56 2.62
CA ILE A 211 -11.32 -18.39 1.83
C ILE A 211 -12.52 -18.79 0.97
N GLY A 212 -13.69 -18.17 1.22
CA GLY A 212 -14.91 -18.34 0.43
C GLY A 212 -15.09 -17.28 -0.66
N ALA A 213 -15.96 -17.56 -1.63
CA ALA A 213 -16.31 -16.59 -2.66
C ALA A 213 -16.98 -15.34 -2.05
N GLU A 214 -17.77 -15.51 -0.99
CA GLU A 214 -18.39 -14.44 -0.24
C GLU A 214 -17.34 -13.52 0.40
N ASP A 215 -16.26 -14.06 0.96
CA ASP A 215 -15.17 -13.27 1.54
C ASP A 215 -14.50 -12.37 0.49
N LEU A 216 -14.26 -12.92 -0.70
CA LEU A 216 -13.65 -12.17 -1.82
C LEU A 216 -14.59 -11.12 -2.40
N LYS A 217 -15.89 -11.43 -2.47
CA LYS A 217 -16.93 -10.53 -2.98
C LYS A 217 -17.14 -9.33 -2.06
N GLU A 218 -17.07 -9.52 -0.74
CA GLU A 218 -17.16 -8.44 0.24
C GLU A 218 -15.86 -7.61 0.33
N GLY A 219 -14.84 -7.96 -0.47
CA GLY A 219 -13.55 -7.29 -0.46
C GLY A 219 -12.85 -7.45 0.89
N MET A 220 -13.04 -8.59 1.56
CA MET A 220 -12.42 -8.79 2.86
C MET A 220 -10.91 -8.66 2.76
N LYS A 221 -10.39 -7.85 3.67
CA LYS A 221 -8.96 -7.64 3.92
C LYS A 221 -8.32 -8.85 4.61
N ARG A 222 -8.68 -10.06 4.17
CA ARG A 222 -8.20 -11.35 4.68
C ARG A 222 -7.17 -11.88 3.69
N VAL A 223 -5.91 -11.68 4.03
CA VAL A 223 -4.76 -12.40 3.45
C VAL A 223 -3.93 -12.92 4.62
#